data_AF-A0A0F9HS74-F1
#
_entry.id   AF-A0A0F9HS74-F1
#
_cell.length_a   1.000
_cell.length_b   1.000
_cell.length_c   1.000
_cell.angle_alpha   90.00
_cell.angle_beta   90.00
_cell.angle_gamma   90.00
#
_symmetry.space_group_name_H-M   'P 1'
#
loop_
_entity.id
_entity.type
_entity.pdbx_description
1 polymer ?
#
loop_
_entity_poly.entity_id
_entity_poly.type
_entity_poly.pdbx_seq_one_letter_code
_entity_poly.pdbx_strand_id
1 'polypeptide(L)'
;MSQWTHVCGCIRVDAIQGLTSKIDFKKILGNIIEYETDGEWSTKLPLGSEGSIKYDIWTNSDMGEMYAYTISIFGDLRDYENKEEIKEWFKNVCLNSGLMIRDAVLSIQVEYKSKIILWYDAGYGKQRIEGIEVQKNSMNKKEEGNGTDL
;
A
#
# COMPACT_ATOMS: atom_id res chain seq x y z
N MET A 1 21.31 0.46 13.34
CA MET A 1 19.89 0.14 13.62
C MET A 1 19.23 -0.13 12.29
N SER A 2 18.50 -1.23 12.13
CA SER A 2 17.77 -1.47 10.88
C SER A 2 16.60 -0.50 10.79
N GLN A 3 16.35 0.02 9.59
CA GLN A 3 15.27 0.96 9.31
C GLN A 3 14.08 0.17 8.74
N TRP A 4 12.87 0.41 9.26
CA TRP A 4 11.67 -0.22 8.75
C TRP A 4 10.78 0.75 7.97
N THR A 5 10.10 0.22 6.96
CA THR A 5 9.01 0.90 6.25
C THR A 5 7.74 0.09 6.37
N HIS A 6 6.75 0.65 7.05
CA HIS A 6 5.43 0.07 7.22
C HIS A 6 4.52 0.52 6.08
N VAL A 7 3.83 -0.43 5.46
CA VAL A 7 2.86 -0.21 4.38
C VAL A 7 1.51 -0.79 4.79
N CYS A 8 0.44 -0.03 4.57
CA CYS A 8 -0.93 -0.49 4.80
C CYS A 8 -1.90 0.24 3.88
N GLY A 9 -2.81 -0.48 3.23
CA GLY A 9 -3.78 0.10 2.30
C GLY A 9 -4.79 -0.90 1.79
N CYS A 10 -5.66 -0.44 0.89
CA CYS A 10 -6.59 -1.29 0.19
C CYS A 10 -6.97 -0.73 -1.19
N ILE A 11 -7.48 -1.61 -2.04
CA ILE A 11 -7.98 -1.30 -3.38
C ILE A 11 -9.33 -1.99 -3.56
N ARG A 12 -10.35 -1.25 -3.95
CA ARG A 12 -11.65 -1.76 -4.38
C ARG A 12 -11.71 -1.80 -5.89
N VAL A 13 -12.04 -2.97 -6.41
CA VAL A 13 -12.10 -3.22 -7.86
C VAL A 13 -13.51 -3.61 -8.24
N ASP A 14 -14.03 -2.90 -9.23
CA ASP A 14 -15.28 -3.27 -9.85
C ASP A 14 -15.09 -4.34 -10.92
N ALA A 15 -16.04 -5.28 -10.99
CA ALA A 15 -16.23 -6.19 -12.11
C ALA A 15 -17.65 -6.76 -12.05
N ILE A 16 -18.14 -7.31 -13.16
CA ILE A 16 -19.32 -8.19 -13.14
C ILE A 16 -18.81 -9.61 -13.33
N GLN A 17 -18.59 -10.33 -12.23
CA GLN A 17 -17.87 -11.62 -12.24
C GLN A 17 -18.52 -12.66 -13.15
N GLY A 18 -19.86 -12.62 -13.30
CA GLY A 18 -20.58 -13.50 -14.23
C GLY A 18 -20.37 -13.20 -15.73
N LEU A 19 -19.76 -12.06 -16.08
CA LEU A 19 -19.55 -11.60 -17.46
C LEU A 19 -18.07 -11.36 -17.80
N THR A 20 -17.22 -11.12 -16.80
CA THR A 20 -15.79 -10.85 -16.98
C THR A 20 -14.96 -12.12 -16.84
N SER A 21 -13.86 -12.22 -17.58
CA SER A 21 -12.86 -13.26 -17.34
C SER A 21 -12.26 -13.14 -15.93
N LYS A 22 -11.81 -14.28 -15.38
CA LYS A 22 -11.15 -14.32 -14.08
C LYS A 22 -9.90 -13.43 -14.10
N ILE A 23 -9.80 -12.53 -13.11
CA ILE A 23 -8.67 -11.62 -12.96
C ILE A 23 -7.49 -12.37 -12.35
N ASP A 24 -6.32 -12.30 -12.98
CA ASP A 24 -5.06 -12.81 -12.43
C ASP A 24 -4.33 -11.69 -11.68
N PHE A 25 -4.69 -11.53 -10.39
CA PHE A 25 -4.08 -10.51 -9.54
C PHE A 25 -2.59 -10.75 -9.29
N LYS A 26 -2.11 -12.00 -9.31
CA LYS A 26 -0.69 -12.31 -9.13
C LYS A 26 0.16 -11.75 -10.28
N LYS A 27 -0.36 -11.83 -11.51
CA LYS A 27 0.27 -11.21 -12.69
C LYS A 27 0.29 -9.68 -12.63
N ILE A 28 -0.74 -9.07 -12.04
CA ILE A 28 -0.90 -7.62 -11.92
C ILE A 28 -0.03 -7.06 -10.79
N LEU A 29 -0.23 -7.55 -9.56
CA LEU A 29 0.39 -7.03 -8.34
C LEU A 29 1.84 -7.49 -8.19
N GLY A 30 2.15 -8.70 -8.64
CA GLY A 30 3.42 -9.38 -8.40
C GLY A 30 3.28 -10.58 -7.45
N ASN A 31 4.35 -11.36 -7.37
CA ASN A 31 4.46 -12.51 -6.48
C ASN A 31 4.86 -12.04 -5.09
N ILE A 32 4.23 -12.58 -4.05
CA ILE A 32 4.70 -12.38 -2.67
C ILE A 32 5.99 -13.18 -2.49
N ILE A 33 7.02 -12.52 -1.96
CA ILE A 33 8.30 -13.14 -1.60
C ILE A 33 8.43 -13.06 -0.08
N GLU A 34 8.60 -14.21 0.56
CA GLU A 34 8.87 -14.29 2.00
C GLU A 34 10.36 -14.47 2.24
N TYR A 35 10.84 -14.08 3.42
CA TYR A 35 12.26 -14.19 3.81
C TYR A 35 12.84 -15.60 3.58
N GLU A 36 12.05 -16.64 3.85
CA GLU A 36 12.46 -18.04 3.73
C GLU A 36 12.27 -18.60 2.31
N THR A 37 11.96 -17.76 1.32
CA THR A 37 11.75 -18.23 -0.05
C THR A 37 13.08 -18.61 -0.69
N ASP A 38 13.26 -19.91 -0.91
CA ASP A 38 14.35 -20.45 -1.75
C ASP A 38 14.11 -20.11 -3.23
N GLY A 39 15.07 -19.46 -3.89
CA GLY A 39 15.02 -19.18 -5.34
C GLY A 39 15.14 -17.71 -5.72
N GLU A 40 14.52 -17.32 -6.85
CA GLU A 40 14.64 -15.97 -7.40
C GLU A 40 13.92 -14.92 -6.53
N TRP A 41 14.70 -13.98 -6.00
CA TRP A 41 14.22 -12.79 -5.30
C TRP A 41 13.83 -11.68 -6.29
N SER A 42 12.84 -11.96 -7.13
CA SER A 42 12.35 -11.03 -8.16
C SER A 42 10.83 -10.95 -8.16
N THR A 43 10.29 -9.75 -7.96
CA THR A 43 8.85 -9.48 -8.00
C THR A 43 8.58 -8.04 -8.42
N LYS A 44 7.32 -7.75 -8.79
CA LYS A 44 6.83 -6.38 -9.02
C LYS A 44 6.51 -5.66 -7.71
N LEU A 45 6.35 -6.40 -6.60
CA LEU A 45 6.07 -5.83 -5.30
C LEU A 45 7.34 -5.16 -4.74
N PRO A 46 7.20 -4.03 -4.03
CA PRO A 46 8.29 -3.50 -3.20
C PRO A 46 8.88 -4.59 -2.29
N LEU A 47 10.20 -4.73 -2.34
CA LEU A 47 10.97 -5.83 -1.75
C LEU A 47 12.06 -5.29 -0.83
N GLY A 48 11.94 -5.56 0.48
CA GLY A 48 12.95 -5.26 1.49
C GLY A 48 13.88 -6.45 1.73
N SER A 49 14.78 -6.33 2.71
CA SER A 49 15.72 -7.41 3.05
C SER A 49 15.06 -8.65 3.67
N GLU A 50 13.81 -8.53 4.15
CA GLU A 50 13.03 -9.62 4.76
C GLU A 50 11.80 -10.05 3.94
N GLY A 51 11.78 -9.71 2.65
CA GLY A 51 10.70 -10.06 1.74
C GLY A 51 9.86 -8.86 1.28
N SER A 52 8.81 -9.16 0.53
CA SER A 52 7.97 -8.15 -0.12
C SER A 52 6.84 -7.71 0.79
N ILE A 53 6.18 -6.61 0.41
CA ILE A 53 4.82 -6.36 0.91
C ILE A 53 3.91 -7.55 0.54
N LYS A 54 2.85 -7.72 1.31
CA LYS A 54 1.84 -8.76 1.15
C LYS A 54 0.51 -8.17 0.72
N TYR A 55 -0.34 -9.02 0.20
CA TYR A 55 -1.73 -8.69 -0.06
C TYR A 55 -2.65 -9.88 0.17
N ASP A 56 -3.90 -9.57 0.47
CA ASP A 56 -5.00 -10.54 0.53
C ASP A 56 -6.14 -10.07 -0.35
N ILE A 57 -6.89 -11.00 -0.95
CA ILE A 57 -7.93 -10.70 -1.93
C ILE A 57 -9.24 -11.30 -1.43
N TRP A 58 -10.11 -10.42 -0.97
CA TRP A 58 -11.50 -10.77 -0.76
C TRP A 58 -12.26 -10.69 -2.08
N THR A 59 -13.03 -11.74 -2.37
CA THR A 59 -13.91 -11.82 -3.53
C THR A 59 -15.36 -11.85 -3.06
N ASN A 60 -16.20 -11.02 -3.65
CA ASN A 60 -17.62 -11.02 -3.37
C ASN A 60 -18.25 -12.34 -3.85
N SER A 61 -19.01 -12.99 -2.97
CA SER A 61 -19.73 -14.21 -3.30
C SER A 61 -20.89 -13.97 -4.27
N ASP A 62 -21.42 -12.75 -4.33
CA ASP A 62 -22.43 -12.37 -5.32
C ASP A 62 -21.77 -11.99 -6.66
N MET A 63 -22.05 -12.78 -7.70
CA MET A 63 -21.48 -12.61 -9.03
C MET A 63 -22.16 -11.54 -9.88
N GLY A 64 -23.34 -11.06 -9.46
CA GLY A 64 -24.10 -10.01 -10.15
C GLY A 64 -23.76 -8.59 -9.70
N GLU A 65 -23.02 -8.46 -8.61
CA GLU A 65 -22.66 -7.16 -8.03
C GLU A 65 -21.40 -6.57 -8.65
N MET A 66 -21.38 -5.23 -8.77
CA MET A 66 -20.23 -4.53 -9.35
C MET A 66 -19.02 -4.49 -8.43
N TYR A 67 -19.19 -4.47 -7.10
CA TYR A 67 -18.07 -4.42 -6.14
C TYR A 67 -17.47 -5.81 -5.92
N ALA A 68 -16.83 -6.33 -6.97
CA ALA A 68 -16.41 -7.73 -7.04
C ALA A 68 -15.24 -8.08 -6.12
N TYR A 69 -14.26 -7.18 -5.94
CA TYR A 69 -13.04 -7.50 -5.19
C TYR A 69 -12.61 -6.38 -4.25
N THR A 70 -12.02 -6.79 -3.13
CA THR A 70 -11.24 -5.92 -2.24
C THR A 70 -9.86 -6.52 -2.03
N ILE A 71 -8.83 -5.75 -2.34
CA ILE A 71 -7.43 -6.13 -2.16
C ILE A 71 -6.94 -5.39 -0.92
N SER A 72 -6.57 -6.12 0.13
CA SER A 72 -5.88 -5.55 1.29
C SER A 72 -4.38 -5.61 1.04
N ILE A 73 -3.65 -4.53 1.31
CA ILE A 73 -2.20 -4.42 1.10
C ILE A 73 -1.55 -4.10 2.44
N PHE A 74 -0.54 -4.86 2.84
CA PHE A 74 0.13 -4.65 4.12
C PHE A 74 1.54 -5.25 4.13
N GLY A 75 2.42 -4.73 4.97
CA GLY A 75 3.72 -5.35 5.21
C GLY A 75 4.75 -4.40 5.79
N ASP A 76 5.82 -4.99 6.31
CA ASP A 76 6.95 -4.30 6.90
C ASP A 76 8.19 -4.62 6.08
N LEU A 77 8.78 -3.59 5.46
CA LEU A 77 9.99 -3.74 4.65
C LEU A 77 11.19 -3.31 5.49
N ARG A 78 12.08 -4.27 5.78
CA ARG A 78 13.33 -4.01 6.49
C ARG A 78 14.42 -3.51 5.55
N ASP A 79 15.27 -2.61 6.06
CA ASP A 79 16.39 -1.97 5.35
C ASP A 79 15.95 -1.31 4.03
N TYR A 80 14.72 -0.80 4.01
CA TYR A 80 14.07 -0.27 2.84
C TYR A 80 13.48 1.10 3.15
N GLU A 81 13.92 2.13 2.42
CA GLU A 81 13.48 3.53 2.64
C GLU A 81 12.88 4.17 1.38
N ASN A 82 12.80 3.42 0.28
CA ASN A 82 12.42 3.95 -1.02
C ASN A 82 10.89 4.14 -1.13
N LYS A 83 10.38 5.20 -0.50
CA LYS A 83 8.95 5.57 -0.55
C LYS A 83 8.47 5.80 -1.99
N GLU A 84 9.34 6.26 -2.89
CA GLU A 84 8.96 6.56 -4.28
C GLU A 84 8.70 5.29 -5.10
N GLU A 85 9.46 4.22 -4.87
CA GLU A 85 9.20 2.94 -5.52
C GLU A 85 7.86 2.32 -5.09
N ILE A 86 7.51 2.42 -3.81
CA ILE A 86 6.19 1.97 -3.32
C ILE A 86 5.05 2.82 -3.94
N LYS A 87 5.24 4.15 -4.01
CA LYS A 87 4.27 5.05 -4.68
C LYS A 87 4.10 4.68 -6.14
N GLU A 88 5.19 4.44 -6.85
CA GLU A 88 5.18 4.14 -8.27
C GLU A 88 4.56 2.77 -8.55
N TRP A 89 4.86 1.77 -7.73
CA TRP A 89 4.15 0.49 -7.77
C TRP A 89 2.63 0.68 -7.61
N PHE A 90 2.20 1.42 -6.59
CA PHE A 90 0.78 1.65 -6.33
C PHE A 90 0.09 2.40 -7.47
N LYS A 91 0.75 3.42 -8.05
CA LYS A 91 0.28 4.14 -9.24
C LYS A 91 0.11 3.19 -10.42
N ASN A 92 1.10 2.34 -10.69
CA ASN A 92 1.03 1.38 -11.79
C ASN A 92 -0.11 0.38 -11.60
N VAL A 93 -0.34 -0.11 -10.39
CA VAL A 93 -1.50 -0.95 -10.08
C VAL A 93 -2.81 -0.20 -10.32
N CYS A 94 -2.92 1.06 -9.89
CA CYS A 94 -4.19 1.78 -9.99
C CYS A 94 -4.50 2.32 -11.40
N LEU A 95 -3.48 2.70 -12.17
CA LEU A 95 -3.65 3.44 -13.43
C LEU A 95 -3.34 2.59 -14.67
N ASN A 96 -2.45 1.60 -14.56
CA ASN A 96 -1.89 0.88 -15.71
C ASN A 96 -2.20 -0.63 -15.71
N SER A 97 -2.93 -1.14 -14.72
CA SER A 97 -3.24 -2.58 -14.61
C SER A 97 -4.39 -3.05 -15.50
N GLY A 98 -5.21 -2.13 -16.00
CA GLY A 98 -6.47 -2.45 -16.68
C GLY A 98 -7.62 -2.83 -15.74
N LEU A 99 -7.42 -2.76 -14.42
CA LEU A 99 -8.48 -2.94 -13.44
C LEU A 99 -9.43 -1.74 -13.43
N MET A 100 -10.73 -1.98 -13.24
CA MET A 100 -11.68 -0.92 -12.96
C MET A 100 -11.63 -0.58 -11.47
N ILE A 101 -10.73 0.32 -11.10
CA ILE A 101 -10.58 0.76 -9.70
C ILE A 101 -11.75 1.66 -9.34
N ARG A 102 -12.49 1.30 -8.28
CA ARG A 102 -13.55 2.12 -7.70
C ARG A 102 -13.00 3.14 -6.71
N ASP A 103 -12.12 2.66 -5.85
CA ASP A 103 -11.52 3.41 -4.75
C ASP A 103 -10.23 2.72 -4.31
N ALA A 104 -9.25 3.47 -3.84
CA ALA A 104 -8.01 2.92 -3.32
C ALA A 104 -7.30 3.90 -2.38
N VAL A 105 -6.63 3.37 -1.35
CA VAL A 105 -5.82 4.14 -0.41
C VAL A 105 -4.57 3.35 -0.03
N LEU A 106 -3.45 4.04 0.14
CA LEU A 106 -2.20 3.44 0.61
C LEU A 106 -1.48 4.38 1.57
N SER A 107 -1.07 3.86 2.72
CA SER A 107 -0.21 4.53 3.67
C SER A 107 1.20 3.94 3.64
N ILE A 108 2.20 4.81 3.70
CA ILE A 108 3.62 4.46 3.70
C ILE A 108 4.29 5.21 4.85
N GLN A 109 4.92 4.50 5.77
CA GLN A 109 5.59 5.08 6.93
C GLN A 109 6.98 4.48 7.10
N VAL A 110 8.00 5.25 6.73
CA VAL A 110 9.38 4.98 7.14
C VAL A 110 9.49 5.36 8.63
N GLU A 111 9.99 4.46 9.50
CA GLU A 111 10.11 4.76 10.93
C GLU A 111 10.81 6.10 11.18
N TYR A 112 10.32 6.82 12.19
CA TYR A 112 10.81 8.14 12.61
C TYR A 112 10.71 9.26 11.55
N LYS A 113 10.18 8.98 10.36
CA LYS A 113 9.91 9.98 9.32
C LYS A 113 8.42 10.28 9.21
N SER A 114 8.10 11.26 8.36
CA SER A 114 6.74 11.59 7.94
C SER A 114 6.05 10.41 7.25
N LYS A 115 4.75 10.27 7.51
CA LYS A 115 3.88 9.30 6.86
C LYS A 115 3.34 9.88 5.57
N ILE A 116 3.25 9.06 4.53
CA ILE A 116 2.59 9.42 3.28
C ILE A 116 1.27 8.67 3.21
N ILE A 117 0.21 9.36 2.81
CA ILE A 117 -1.09 8.76 2.49
C ILE A 117 -1.39 9.10 1.04
N LEU A 118 -1.62 8.08 0.23
CA LEU A 118 -2.00 8.15 -1.17
C LEU A 118 -3.45 7.70 -1.31
N TRP A 119 -4.19 8.28 -2.24
CA TRP A 119 -5.51 7.76 -2.63
C TRP A 119 -5.75 7.91 -4.13
N TYR A 120 -6.59 7.03 -4.64
CA TYR A 120 -7.06 7.06 -6.02
C TYR A 120 -8.20 8.05 -6.17
N ASP A 121 -8.07 8.98 -7.11
CA ASP A 121 -9.11 9.93 -7.47
C ASP A 121 -9.58 9.66 -8.91
N ALA A 122 -10.80 9.12 -9.03
CA ALA A 122 -11.55 9.00 -10.27
C ALA A 122 -12.39 10.25 -10.51
N GLY A 123 -11.75 11.42 -10.58
CA GLY A 123 -12.42 12.67 -10.95
C GLY A 123 -12.97 12.63 -12.39
N TYR A 124 -13.93 13.51 -12.70
CA TYR A 124 -14.57 13.62 -14.02
C TYR A 124 -13.53 13.77 -15.15
N GLY A 125 -13.16 12.64 -15.78
CA GLY A 125 -12.34 12.58 -16.98
C GLY A 125 -10.83 12.35 -16.79
N LYS A 126 -10.30 12.29 -15.57
CA LYS A 126 -8.88 11.93 -15.32
C LYS A 126 -8.71 11.13 -14.04
N GLN A 127 -8.20 9.91 -14.20
CA GLN A 127 -7.77 9.07 -13.09
C GLN A 127 -6.37 9.48 -12.65
N ARG A 128 -6.16 9.67 -11.35
CA ARG A 128 -4.84 10.00 -10.79
C ARG A 128 -4.68 9.48 -9.36
N ILE A 129 -3.44 9.44 -8.91
CA ILE A 129 -3.10 9.21 -7.51
C ILE A 129 -2.73 10.55 -6.88
N GLU A 130 -3.48 10.93 -5.86
CA GLU A 130 -3.19 12.07 -5.00
C GLU A 130 -2.49 11.59 -3.73
N GLY A 131 -1.85 12.51 -3.01
CA GLY A 131 -1.27 12.16 -1.72
C GLY A 131 -0.90 13.35 -0.85
N ILE A 132 -0.81 13.09 0.44
CA ILE A 132 -0.33 14.03 1.45
C ILE A 132 0.81 13.44 2.24
N GLU A 133 1.70 14.29 2.70
CA GLU A 133 2.73 13.96 3.69
C GLU A 133 2.30 14.49 5.05
N VAL A 134 2.08 13.58 6.00
CA VAL A 134 1.66 13.84 7.36
C VAL A 134 2.91 13.85 8.24
N GLN A 135 3.26 15.03 8.74
CA GLN A 135 4.36 15.16 9.70
C GLN A 135 3.99 14.52 11.04
N LYS A 136 4.95 13.86 11.66
CA LYS A 136 4.80 13.37 13.02
C LYS A 136 4.88 14.59 13.94
N ASN A 137 3.76 15.00 14.55
CA ASN A 137 3.81 16.00 15.61
C ASN A 137 4.73 15.45 16.70
N SER A 138 5.90 16.05 16.88
CA SER A 138 6.70 15.86 18.07
C SER A 138 5.82 16.30 19.24
N MET A 139 5.34 15.34 20.04
CA MET A 139 4.85 15.66 21.39
C MET A 139 5.94 16.50 22.05
N ASN A 140 5.59 17.75 22.38
CA ASN A 140 6.44 18.64 23.15
C ASN A 140 6.87 17.90 24.42
N LYS A 141 8.13 17.44 24.48
CA LYS A 141 8.80 17.23 25.77
C LYS A 141 9.00 18.62 26.39
N LYS A 142 7.98 19.12 27.07
CA LYS A 142 8.12 20.16 28.07
C LYS A 142 7.23 19.81 29.25
N GLU A 143 7.83 19.10 30.19
CA GLU A 143 7.58 19.26 31.64
C GLU A 143 8.69 18.49 32.39
N GLU A 144 9.94 18.87 32.14
CA GLU A 144 11.02 18.70 33.12
C GLU A 144 11.66 20.08 33.29
N GLY A 145 11.42 20.69 34.44
CA GLY A 145 11.83 22.07 34.71
C GLY A 145 11.48 22.52 36.12
N ASN A 146 12.21 21.98 37.09
CA ASN A 146 12.63 22.62 38.34
C ASN A 146 11.61 23.45 39.13
N GLY A 147 10.92 22.80 40.06
CA GLY A 147 10.44 23.45 41.28
C GLY A 147 11.53 23.41 42.36
N THR A 148 12.47 24.35 42.31
CA THR A 148 13.24 24.78 43.48
C THR A 148 12.89 26.24 43.76
N ASP A 149 12.79 26.52 45.05
CA ASP A 149 12.69 27.83 45.72
C ASP A 149 11.29 28.40 45.90
N LEU A 150 10.69 28.11 47.07
CA LEU A 150 10.48 29.07 48.18
C LEU A 150 10.29 28.33 49.51
#